data_AF-A0A498KRK9-F1
#
_entry.id   AF-A0A498KRK9-F1
#
_cell.length_a   1.000
_cell.length_b   1.000
_cell.length_c   1.000
_cell.angle_alpha   90.00
_cell.angle_beta   90.00
_cell.angle_gamma   90.00
#
_symmetry.space_group_name_H-M   'P 1'
#
loop_
_entity.id
_entity.type
_entity.pdbx_description
1 polymer ?
#
loop_
_entity_poly.entity_id
_entity_poly.type
_entity_poly.pdbx_seq_one_letter_code
_entity_poly.pdbx_strand_id
1 'polypeptide(L)' 'MFLGLLAAPKAAKSGYVPAALLNSEILPVIKKSSKYGGVMLLSKFCDDRSGYSSSIIGIHVHSQAL' A
#
# COMPACT_ATOMS: atom_id res chain seq x y z
N MET A 1 13.49 -3.74 6.55
CA MET A 1 12.75 -2.50 6.85
C MET A 1 11.36 -2.60 6.28
N PHE A 2 10.36 -2.16 7.03
CA PHE A 2 8.97 -2.14 6.59
C PHE A 2 8.44 -0.70 6.60
N LEU A 3 7.59 -0.35 5.63
CA LEU A 3 6.85 0.90 5.64
C LEU A 3 5.54 0.68 6.42
N GLY A 4 5.41 1.30 7.59
CA GLY A 4 4.19 1.25 8.39
C GLY A 4 3.15 2.26 7.91
N LEU A 5 1.92 1.83 7.65
CA LEU A 5 0.83 2.67 7.16
C LEU A 5 -0.48 2.43 7.92
N LEU A 6 -1.32 3.47 7.96
CA LEU A 6 -2.70 3.37 8.42
C LEU A 6 -3.60 2.95 7.28
N ALA A 7 -4.34 1.85 7.45
CA ALA A 7 -5.12 1.24 6.36
C ALA A 7 -6.39 2.02 5.97
N ALA A 8 -6.75 3.11 6.67
CA ALA A 8 -7.94 3.89 6.35
C ALA A 8 -7.74 5.39 6.65
N PRO A 9 -8.29 6.31 5.84
CA PRO A 9 -8.22 7.75 6.10
C PRO A 9 -8.80 8.10 7.47
N LYS A 10 -9.93 7.48 7.83
CA LYS A 10 -10.62 7.70 9.12
C LYS A 10 -9.83 7.19 10.33
N ALA A 11 -8.82 6.34 10.11
CA ALA A 11 -7.94 5.85 11.17
C ALA A 11 -6.75 6.80 11.44
N ALA A 12 -6.53 7.77 10.56
CA ALA A 12 -5.41 8.69 10.61
C ALA A 12 -5.88 10.09 11.00
N LYS A 13 -5.23 10.70 11.99
CA LYS A 13 -5.28 12.17 12.16
C LYS A 13 -4.48 12.87 11.06
N SER A 14 -3.43 12.21 10.57
CA SER A 14 -2.57 12.61 9.44
C SER A 14 -1.75 11.41 8.97
N GLY A 15 -1.11 11.50 7.78
CA GLY A 15 -0.19 10.46 7.30
C GLY A 15 -0.85 9.25 6.61
N TYR A 16 -2.14 9.36 6.26
CA TYR A 16 -2.75 8.40 5.34
C TYR A 16 -2.19 8.61 3.93
N VAL A 17 -1.85 7.50 3.28
CA VAL A 17 -1.36 7.48 1.89
C VAL A 17 -2.41 6.77 1.03
N PRO A 18 -2.98 7.40 -0.01
CA PRO A 18 -3.88 6.71 -0.93
C PRO A 18 -3.17 5.54 -1.63
N ALA A 19 -3.86 4.41 -1.83
CA ALA A 19 -3.27 3.22 -2.45
C ALA A 19 -2.71 3.49 -3.86
N ALA A 20 -3.38 4.33 -4.65
CA ALA A 20 -2.90 4.75 -5.96
C ALA A 20 -1.53 5.44 -5.87
N LEU A 21 -1.39 6.42 -4.98
CA LEU A 21 -0.15 7.16 -4.74
C LEU A 21 0.96 6.24 -4.21
N LEU A 22 0.61 5.34 -3.28
CA LEU A 22 1.55 4.34 -2.77
C LEU A 22 2.10 3.48 -3.92
N ASN A 23 1.24 3.01 -4.81
CA ASN A 23 1.63 2.15 -5.94
C ASN A 23 2.42 2.90 -7.02
N SER A 24 2.04 4.13 -7.38
CA SER A 24 2.65 4.86 -8.49
C SER A 24 3.95 5.59 -8.13
N GLU A 25 4.09 6.07 -6.89
CA GLU A 25 5.19 6.96 -6.51
C GLU A 25 6.11 6.37 -5.45
N ILE A 26 5.56 5.70 -4.45
CA ILE A 26 6.34 5.30 -3.27
C ILE A 26 6.95 3.90 -3.46
N LEU A 27 6.12 2.90 -3.79
CA LEU A 27 6.58 1.52 -3.99
C LEU A 27 7.73 1.41 -5.02
N PRO A 28 7.70 2.10 -6.18
CA PRO A 28 8.79 2.03 -7.16
C PRO A 28 10.12 2.57 -6.63
N VAL A 29 10.08 3.49 -5.65
CA VAL A 29 11.29 4.05 -5.04
C VAL A 29 11.82 3.14 -3.93
N ILE A 30 10.97 2.77 -2.98
CA ILE A 30 11.42 2.02 -1.79
C ILE A 30 11.79 0.57 -2.12
N LYS A 31 11.18 -0.04 -3.14
CA LYS A 31 11.53 -1.39 -3.62
C LYS A 31 12.95 -1.49 -4.20
N LYS A 32 13.58 -0.36 -4.56
CA LYS A 32 14.98 -0.34 -5.04
C LYS A 32 15.99 -0.65 -3.93
N SER A 33 15.60 -0.48 -2.67
CA SER A 33 16.46 -0.79 -1.52
C SER A 33 16.45 -2.29 -1.23
N SER A 34 17.63 -2.90 -1.13
CA SER A 34 17.78 -4.30 -0.69
C SER A 34 17.28 -4.55 0.74
N LYS A 35 17.04 -3.48 1.52
CA LYS A 35 16.49 -3.56 2.88
C LYS A 35 14.96 -3.56 2.90
N TYR A 36 14.26 -3.40 1.78
CA TYR A 36 12.80 -3.36 1.73
C TYR A 36 12.22 -4.76 1.98
N GLY A 37 11.41 -4.88 3.04
CA GLY A 37 10.77 -6.13 3.44
C GLY A 37 9.25 -6.17 3.22
N GLY A 38 8.61 -5.03 2.95
CA GLY A 38 7.17 -4.95 2.71
C GLY A 38 6.49 -3.73 3.31
N VAL A 39 5.16 -3.74 3.25
CA VAL A 39 4.27 -2.77 3.91
C VAL A 39 3.64 -3.44 5.14
N MET A 40 3.62 -2.73 6.26
CA MET A 40 2.92 -3.14 7.47
C MET A 40 1.69 -2.25 7.66
N LEU A 41 0.51 -2.85 7.82
CA LEU A 41 -0.74 -2.12 7.98
C LEU A 41 -1.23 -2.16 9.42
N LEU A 42 -1.60 -0.99 9.93
CA LEU A 42 -2.32 -0.85 11.20
C LEU A 42 -3.68 -0.19 10.92
N SER A 43 -4.82 -0.73 11.35
CA SER A 43 -5.09 -2.03 11.98
C SER A 43 -5.78 -2.99 11.00
N LYS A 44 -5.79 -4.29 11.30
CA LYS A 44 -6.58 -5.28 10.54
C LYS A 44 -8.05 -4.87 10.39
N PHE A 45 -8.67 -4.36 11.45
CA PHE A 45 -10.06 -3.90 11.41
C PHE A 45 -10.31 -2.71 10.48
N CYS A 46 -9.33 -1.83 10.30
CA CYS A 46 -9.41 -0.76 9.32
C CYS A 46 -9.20 -1.30 7.91
N ASP A 47 -8.25 -2.22 7.73
CA ASP A 47 -7.94 -2.86 6.46
C ASP A 47 -9.13 -3.68 5.92
N ASP A 48 -9.75 -4.50 6.76
CA ASP A 48 -10.93 -5.30 6.39
C ASP A 48 -12.11 -4.42 5.92
N ARG A 49 -12.19 -3.16 6.38
CA ARG A 49 -13.25 -2.20 5.99
C ARG A 49 -12.89 -1.32 4.80
N SER A 50 -11.61 -1.07 4.56
CA SER A 50 -11.15 -0.22 3.46
C SER A 50 -10.69 -1.01 2.23
N GLY A 51 -10.35 -2.29 2.39
CA GLY A 51 -9.73 -3.11 1.35
C GLY A 51 -8.34 -2.62 0.94
N TYR A 52 -7.62 -1.97 1.86
CA TYR A 52 -6.36 -1.28 1.53
C TYR A 52 -5.27 -2.27 1.09
N SER A 53 -5.09 -3.38 1.82
CA SER A 53 -4.16 -4.46 1.45
C SER A 53 -4.46 -5.00 0.06
N SER A 54 -5.74 -5.28 -0.26
CA SER A 54 -6.15 -5.72 -1.59
C SER A 54 -5.84 -4.70 -2.68
N SER A 55 -5.86 -3.41 -2.36
CA SER A 55 -5.56 -2.33 -3.31
C SER A 55 -4.05 -2.16 -3.60
N ILE A 56 -3.18 -2.73 -2.77
CA ILE A 56 -1.72 -2.61 -2.89
C ILE A 56 -1.05 -3.96 -3.20
N ILE A 57 -1.71 -5.07 -2.91
CA ILE A 57 -1.32 -6.44 -3.29
C ILE A 57 -1.90 -6.71 -4.68
N GLY A 58 -1.24 -6.19 -5.71
CA GLY A 58 -1.47 -6.61 -7.10
C GLY A 58 -2.33 -5.67 -7.96
N ILE A 59 -1.76 -4.54 -8.39
CA ILE A 59 -2.04 -3.98 -9.72
C ILE A 59 -0.81 -4.25 -10.60
N HIS A 60 -0.64 -5.51 -10.97
CA HIS A 60 0.25 -5.94 -12.06
C HIS A 60 -0.47 -7.02 -12.88
N VAL A 61 -1.67 -6.70 -13.36
CA VAL A 61 -2.32 -7.47 -14.42
C VAL A 61 -2.21 -6.64 -15.69
N HIS A 62 -1.14 -6.85 -16.43
CA HIS A 62 -1.02 -6.36 -17.79
C HIS A 62 -1.88 -7.31 -18.66
N SER A 63 -3.15 -6.96 -18.89
CA SER A 63 -3.86 -7.54 -20.03
C SER A 63 -3.33 -6.87 -21.27
N GLN A 64 -2.38 -7.51 -21.96
CA GLN A 64 -2.22 -7.25 -23.38
C GLN A 64 -3.22 -8.15 -24.09
N ALA A 65 -4.29 -7.55 -24.59
CA ALA A 65 -5.06 -8.15 -25.66
C ALA A 65 -4.21 -8.06 -26.94
N LEU A 66 -3.94 -9.23 -27.55
CA LEU A 66 -3.67 -9.34 -28.98
C LEU A 66 -4.98 -9.21 -29.74
#